data_AF-A0A154L5I8-F1
#
_entry.id   AF-A0A154L5I8-F1
#
_cell.length_a   1.000
_cell.length_b   1.000
_cell.length_c   1.000
_cell.angle_alpha   90.00
_cell.angle_beta   90.00
_cell.angle_gamma   90.00
#
_symmetry.space_group_name_H-M   'P 1'
#
loop_
_entity.id
_entity.type
_entity.pdbx_description
1 polymer ?
#
loop_
_entity_poly.entity_id
_entity_poly.type
_entity_poly.pdbx_seq_one_letter_code
_entity_poly.pdbx_strand_id
1 'polypeptide(L)'
;MSSESDAHIIERLTGQILPSFALAATNDQPVDLATLSGRTVVYAYPRTAEPDKPSPAGWDEIPGAKGCTPQSCSFRDHAKELLAVGVDHLFGLSSQTTDYQKEAAERLHLPFALLSDADHRFKESMAMPDFVADDMRLFKRLTMIIDDGRISKVFYPVDAPAEDAENVLRWCRDNTRG
;
A
#
# COMPACT_ATOMS: atom_id res chain seq x y z
N MET A 1 21.11 -19.39 1.13
CA MET A 1 19.73 -19.32 1.63
C MET A 1 18.85 -19.06 0.41
N SER A 2 17.92 -19.96 0.10
CA SER A 2 16.99 -19.73 -1.03
C SER A 2 16.13 -18.53 -0.67
N SER A 3 16.28 -17.42 -1.40
CA SER A 3 15.32 -16.32 -1.28
C SER A 3 13.95 -16.87 -1.69
N GLU A 4 12.98 -16.80 -0.78
CA GLU A 4 11.59 -17.10 -1.10
C GLU A 4 11.16 -16.29 -2.33
N SER A 5 10.46 -16.92 -3.29
CA SER A 5 9.95 -16.18 -4.45
C SER A 5 8.81 -15.28 -4.01
N ASP A 6 8.63 -14.14 -4.68
CA ASP A 6 7.51 -13.24 -4.35
C ASP A 6 6.16 -13.97 -4.45
N ALA A 7 6.01 -14.90 -5.40
CA ALA A 7 4.77 -15.69 -5.51
C ALA A 7 4.42 -16.45 -4.22
N HIS A 8 5.41 -17.04 -3.55
CA HIS A 8 5.18 -17.76 -2.29
C HIS A 8 4.89 -16.81 -1.13
N ILE A 9 5.57 -15.64 -1.10
CA ILE A 9 5.28 -14.58 -0.14
C ILE A 9 3.81 -14.12 -0.26
N ILE A 10 3.33 -13.90 -1.49
CA ILE A 10 1.96 -13.45 -1.75
C ILE A 10 0.92 -14.52 -1.39
N GLU A 11 1.20 -15.79 -1.68
CA GLU A 11 0.36 -16.91 -1.26
C GLU A 11 0.21 -16.95 0.25
N ARG A 12 1.32 -16.80 0.99
CA ARG A 12 1.33 -16.76 2.46
C ARG A 12 0.61 -15.54 3.03
N LEU A 13 0.80 -14.35 2.43
CA LEU A 13 0.11 -13.13 2.87
C LEU A 13 -1.41 -13.28 2.73
N THR A 14 -1.87 -13.95 1.67
CA THR A 14 -3.30 -14.17 1.45
C THR A 14 -3.86 -15.12 2.50
N GLY A 15 -4.84 -14.66 3.27
CA GLY A 15 -5.42 -15.37 4.41
C GLY A 15 -4.73 -15.09 5.74
N GLN A 16 -3.60 -14.37 5.76
CA GLN A 16 -2.89 -14.02 7.00
C GLN A 16 -3.72 -13.04 7.85
N ILE A 17 -3.75 -13.28 9.16
CA ILE A 17 -4.27 -12.33 10.14
C ILE A 17 -3.18 -11.30 10.41
N LEU A 18 -3.55 -10.01 10.36
CA LEU A 18 -2.63 -8.93 10.62
C LEU A 18 -2.19 -8.92 12.10
N PRO A 19 -0.91 -8.65 12.37
CA PRO A 19 -0.45 -8.37 13.71
C PRO A 19 -1.01 -7.04 14.21
N SER A 20 -1.38 -6.99 15.49
CA SER A 20 -1.90 -5.79 16.13
C SER A 20 -0.76 -4.89 16.58
N PHE A 21 -0.61 -3.76 15.89
CA PHE A 21 0.12 -2.59 16.36
C PHE A 21 -0.25 -1.39 15.50
N ALA A 22 -0.11 -0.20 16.08
CA ALA A 22 -0.43 1.05 15.42
C ALA A 22 0.70 1.52 14.49
N LEU A 23 0.33 1.93 13.28
CA LEU A 23 1.15 2.68 12.33
C LEU A 23 0.83 4.18 12.43
N ALA A 24 1.85 5.02 12.29
CA ALA A 24 1.64 6.46 12.19
C ALA A 24 0.96 6.80 10.86
N ALA A 25 0.00 7.73 10.89
CA ALA A 25 -0.79 8.13 9.72
C ALA A 25 -0.74 9.65 9.51
N THR A 26 -0.94 10.09 8.27
CA THR A 26 -0.85 11.51 7.89
C THR A 26 -1.95 12.40 8.49
N ASN A 27 -3.03 11.81 8.99
CA ASN A 27 -4.12 12.51 9.69
C ASN A 27 -3.89 12.63 11.21
N ASP A 28 -2.67 12.33 11.68
CA ASP A 28 -2.29 12.35 13.09
C ASP A 28 -3.08 11.37 13.99
N GLN A 29 -3.75 10.39 13.39
CA GLN A 29 -4.45 9.32 14.10
C GLN A 29 -3.76 7.98 13.81
N PRO A 30 -3.02 7.40 14.78
CA PRO A 30 -2.41 6.09 14.59
C PRO A 30 -3.46 5.03 14.22
N VAL A 31 -3.13 4.17 13.26
CA VAL A 31 -4.04 3.14 12.72
C VAL A 31 -3.48 1.75 13.03
N ASP A 32 -4.27 0.93 13.72
CA ASP A 32 -4.01 -0.50 13.85
C ASP A 32 -4.93 -1.28 12.89
N LEU A 33 -4.37 -1.70 11.76
CA LEU A 33 -5.06 -2.41 10.70
C LEU A 33 -5.69 -3.74 11.16
N ALA A 34 -5.18 -4.37 12.21
CA ALA A 34 -5.73 -5.62 12.75
C ALA A 34 -7.03 -5.41 13.52
N THR A 35 -7.31 -4.18 13.95
CA THR A 35 -8.48 -3.84 14.79
C THR A 35 -9.62 -3.20 14.01
N LEU A 36 -9.38 -2.83 12.75
CA LEU A 36 -10.41 -2.25 11.90
C LEU A 36 -11.46 -3.31 11.54
N SER A 37 -12.70 -3.04 11.93
CA SER A 37 -13.86 -3.74 11.36
C SER A 37 -14.10 -3.21 9.97
N GLY A 38 -14.57 -4.05 9.06
CA GLY A 38 -14.86 -3.59 7.71
C GLY A 38 -13.93 -4.20 6.66
N ARG A 39 -14.13 -3.77 5.42
CA ARG A 39 -13.15 -3.96 4.37
C ARG A 39 -12.20 -2.78 4.35
N THR A 40 -10.92 -3.07 4.47
CA THR A 40 -9.83 -2.11 4.36
C THR A 40 -9.02 -2.41 3.10
N VAL A 41 -8.75 -1.39 2.30
CA VAL A 41 -7.80 -1.44 1.18
C VAL A 41 -6.52 -0.73 1.60
N VAL A 42 -5.39 -1.43 1.47
CA VAL A 42 -4.05 -0.85 1.70
C VAL A 42 -3.19 -1.08 0.46
N TYR A 43 -2.82 0.01 -0.22
CA TYR A 43 -1.89 -0.07 -1.34
C TYR A 43 -0.47 0.31 -0.88
N ALA A 44 0.46 -0.65 -1.00
CA ALA A 44 1.86 -0.45 -0.68
C ALA A 44 2.63 0.04 -1.92
N TYR A 45 3.48 1.04 -1.73
CA TYR A 45 4.29 1.58 -2.82
C TYR A 45 5.75 1.80 -2.40
N PRO A 46 6.70 1.73 -3.36
CA PRO A 46 8.11 1.97 -3.07
C PRO A 46 8.40 3.35 -2.49
N ARG A 47 8.10 4.41 -3.26
CA ARG A 47 8.39 5.81 -2.92
C ARG A 47 7.65 6.77 -3.86
N THR A 48 6.97 7.79 -3.34
CA THR A 48 6.40 8.86 -4.19
C THR A 48 7.51 9.81 -4.68
N ALA A 49 7.30 10.51 -5.79
CA ALA A 49 8.24 11.55 -6.20
C ALA A 49 8.10 12.77 -5.27
N GLU A 50 9.23 13.40 -4.91
CA GLU A 50 9.26 14.71 -4.28
C GLU A 50 9.45 15.78 -5.37
N PRO A 51 8.82 16.96 -5.24
CA PRO A 51 9.09 18.09 -6.12
C PRO A 51 10.57 18.47 -6.11
N ASP A 52 11.10 18.79 -7.29
CA ASP A 52 12.45 19.34 -7.48
C ASP A 52 13.63 18.47 -6.97
N LYS A 53 13.37 17.20 -6.63
CA LYS A 53 14.41 16.22 -6.29
C LYS A 53 14.51 15.15 -7.37
N PRO A 54 15.73 14.80 -7.82
CA PRO A 54 15.91 13.71 -8.77
C PRO A 54 15.47 12.37 -8.15
N SER A 55 15.05 11.45 -9.01
CA SER A 55 14.87 10.06 -8.62
C SER A 55 16.22 9.46 -8.17
N PRO A 56 16.21 8.45 -7.28
CA PRO A 56 17.42 7.73 -6.90
C PRO A 56 18.18 7.18 -8.11
N ALA A 57 19.49 6.96 -7.97
CA ALA A 57 20.29 6.38 -9.04
C ALA A 57 19.78 4.97 -9.42
N GLY A 58 19.65 4.70 -10.72
CA GLY A 58 19.15 3.42 -11.23
C GLY A 58 17.64 3.19 -11.01
N TRP A 59 16.90 4.15 -10.44
CA TRP A 59 15.46 4.03 -10.18
C TRP A 59 14.66 3.61 -11.41
N ASP A 60 15.09 4.11 -12.56
CA ASP A 60 14.41 3.90 -13.84
C ASP A 60 14.52 2.48 -14.37
N GLU A 61 15.52 1.73 -13.91
CA GLU A 61 15.85 0.36 -14.33
C GLU A 61 15.22 -0.68 -13.41
N ILE A 62 14.71 -0.28 -12.24
CA ILE A 62 14.13 -1.19 -11.24
C ILE A 62 12.65 -1.44 -11.59
N PRO A 63 12.27 -2.70 -11.91
CA PRO A 63 10.88 -3.03 -12.19
C PRO A 63 9.96 -2.67 -11.02
N GLY A 64 8.86 -1.97 -11.32
CA GLY A 64 7.86 -1.57 -10.33
C GLY A 64 8.22 -0.35 -9.46
N ALA A 65 9.43 0.21 -9.56
CA ALA A 65 9.85 1.38 -8.79
C ALA A 65 9.07 2.66 -9.19
N LYS A 66 8.84 2.86 -10.49
CA LYS A 66 8.01 3.97 -11.01
C LYS A 66 6.52 3.73 -10.79
N GLY A 67 5.75 4.82 -10.71
CA GLY A 67 4.28 4.76 -10.75
C GLY A 67 3.58 4.95 -9.40
N CYS A 68 4.29 5.29 -8.32
CA CYS A 68 3.68 5.51 -7.00
C CYS A 68 2.70 6.70 -6.97
N THR A 69 3.02 7.79 -7.69
CA THR A 69 2.10 8.92 -7.85
C THR A 69 0.87 8.52 -8.68
N PRO A 70 1.01 7.92 -9.88
CA PRO A 70 -0.13 7.35 -10.61
C PRO A 70 -1.02 6.42 -9.78
N GLN A 71 -0.44 5.53 -8.96
CA GLN A 71 -1.20 4.63 -8.08
C GLN A 71 -2.03 5.42 -7.06
N SER A 72 -1.39 6.35 -6.35
CA SER A 72 -2.08 7.16 -5.33
C SER A 72 -3.19 8.02 -5.96
N CYS A 73 -2.95 8.58 -7.15
CA CYS A 73 -3.97 9.30 -7.91
C CYS A 73 -5.12 8.38 -8.35
N SER A 74 -4.83 7.15 -8.78
CA SER A 74 -5.85 6.17 -9.14
C SER A 74 -6.81 5.91 -7.96
N PHE A 75 -6.26 5.67 -6.75
CA PHE A 75 -7.05 5.49 -5.54
C PHE A 75 -7.80 6.76 -5.12
N ARG A 76 -7.19 7.94 -5.26
CA ARG A 76 -7.85 9.24 -5.00
C ARG A 76 -9.09 9.39 -5.88
N ASP A 77 -8.95 9.12 -7.18
CA ASP A 77 -9.99 9.36 -8.17
C ASP A 77 -11.16 8.36 -8.00
N HIS A 78 -10.89 7.14 -7.50
CA HIS A 78 -11.90 6.10 -7.25
C HIS A 78 -12.34 5.97 -5.79
N ALA A 79 -11.87 6.82 -4.87
CA ALA A 79 -12.13 6.68 -3.42
C ALA A 79 -13.62 6.62 -3.09
N LYS A 80 -14.45 7.42 -3.77
CA LYS A 80 -15.91 7.43 -3.58
C LYS A 80 -16.57 6.15 -4.09
N GLU A 81 -16.10 5.60 -5.20
CA GLU A 81 -16.64 4.34 -5.75
C GLU A 81 -16.26 3.16 -4.89
N LEU A 82 -15.03 3.13 -4.38
CA LEU A 82 -14.56 2.12 -3.43
C LEU A 82 -15.42 2.12 -2.17
N LEU A 83 -15.68 3.31 -1.60
CA LEU A 83 -16.60 3.44 -0.47
C LEU A 83 -18.00 2.91 -0.80
N ALA A 84 -18.55 3.25 -1.97
CA ALA A 84 -19.87 2.82 -2.39
C ALA A 84 -20.01 1.30 -2.57
N VAL A 85 -18.92 0.58 -2.81
CA VAL A 85 -18.90 -0.90 -2.91
C VAL A 85 -18.46 -1.58 -1.60
N GLY A 86 -18.46 -0.84 -0.49
CA GLY A 86 -18.23 -1.38 0.85
C GLY A 86 -16.75 -1.46 1.26
N VAL A 87 -15.88 -0.59 0.72
CA VAL A 87 -14.55 -0.35 1.30
C VAL A 87 -14.68 0.72 2.40
N ASP A 88 -14.66 0.28 3.65
CA ASP A 88 -14.82 1.13 4.83
C ASP A 88 -13.58 2.01 5.09
N HIS A 89 -12.39 1.49 4.73
CA HIS A 89 -11.12 2.16 4.98
C HIS A 89 -10.19 2.03 3.77
N LEU A 90 -9.51 3.12 3.41
CA LEU A 90 -8.53 3.17 2.33
C LEU A 90 -7.26 3.85 2.84
N PHE A 91 -6.11 3.22 2.62
CA PHE A 91 -4.82 3.77 3.01
C PHE A 91 -3.75 3.49 1.94
N GLY A 92 -2.79 4.41 1.81
CA GLY A 92 -1.49 4.10 1.20
C GLY A 92 -0.48 3.70 2.27
N LEU A 93 0.55 2.93 1.93
CA LEU A 93 1.58 2.45 2.86
C LEU A 93 2.97 2.50 2.21
N SER A 94 3.96 3.05 2.90
CA SER A 94 5.37 2.95 2.50
C SER A 94 6.34 3.05 3.68
N SER A 95 7.63 2.86 3.40
CA SER A 95 8.72 3.03 4.38
C SER A 95 9.13 4.48 4.61
N GLN A 96 8.45 5.46 4.01
CA GLN A 96 8.77 6.87 4.22
C GLN A 96 8.20 7.38 5.55
N THR A 97 8.84 8.40 6.12
CA THR A 97 8.44 9.02 7.38
C THR A 97 7.06 9.68 7.28
N THR A 98 6.39 9.87 8.41
CA THR A 98 5.07 10.53 8.45
C THR A 98 5.11 11.93 7.82
N ASP A 99 6.16 12.72 8.06
CA ASP A 99 6.28 14.07 7.48
C ASP A 99 6.39 14.04 5.95
N TYR A 100 7.16 13.09 5.42
CA TYR A 100 7.26 12.85 3.98
C TYR A 100 5.89 12.48 3.39
N GLN A 101 5.17 11.60 4.08
CA GLN A 101 3.85 11.15 3.66
C GLN A 101 2.82 12.29 3.75
N LYS A 102 2.92 13.18 4.74
CA LYS A 102 2.04 14.34 4.89
C LYS A 102 2.18 15.29 3.69
N GLU A 103 3.42 15.61 3.31
CA GLU A 103 3.69 16.40 2.09
C GLU A 103 3.03 15.75 0.86
N ALA A 104 3.23 14.44 0.68
CA ALA A 104 2.67 13.73 -0.46
C ALA A 104 1.14 13.72 -0.46
N ALA A 105 0.51 13.49 0.69
CA ALA A 105 -0.94 13.50 0.83
C ALA A 105 -1.54 14.88 0.51
N GLU A 106 -0.93 15.95 1.01
CA GLU A 106 -1.35 17.33 0.77
C GLU A 106 -1.20 17.71 -0.71
N ARG A 107 -0.01 17.50 -1.28
CA ARG A 107 0.30 17.83 -2.67
C ARG A 107 -0.56 17.05 -3.67
N LEU A 108 -0.87 15.80 -3.37
CA LEU A 108 -1.70 14.95 -4.25
C LEU A 108 -3.20 15.09 -3.98
N HIS A 109 -3.59 15.86 -2.96
CA HIS A 109 -4.97 16.07 -2.51
C HIS A 109 -5.68 14.73 -2.21
N LEU A 110 -5.03 13.85 -1.45
CA LEU A 110 -5.58 12.55 -1.13
C LEU A 110 -6.72 12.68 -0.09
N PRO A 111 -7.91 12.09 -0.31
CA PRO A 111 -9.03 12.12 0.62
C PRO A 111 -8.91 11.06 1.74
N PHE A 112 -7.74 10.43 1.85
CA PHE A 112 -7.46 9.34 2.79
C PHE A 112 -6.03 9.46 3.34
N ALA A 113 -5.74 8.75 4.42
CA ALA A 113 -4.44 8.82 5.08
C ALA A 113 -3.40 7.90 4.42
N LEU A 114 -2.14 8.30 4.51
CA LEU A 114 -1.00 7.45 4.21
C LEU A 114 -0.37 6.98 5.52
N LEU A 115 -0.02 5.69 5.58
CA LEU A 115 0.60 5.04 6.71
C LEU A 115 2.12 5.02 6.52
N SER A 116 2.84 5.27 7.62
CA SER A 116 4.29 5.25 7.68
C SER A 116 4.78 4.02 8.44
N ASP A 117 5.52 3.17 7.75
CA ASP A 117 6.27 2.04 8.32
C ASP A 117 7.78 2.30 8.23
N ALA A 118 8.20 3.47 8.72
CA ALA A 118 9.58 3.95 8.61
C ALA A 118 10.60 3.12 9.40
N ASP A 119 10.16 2.35 10.39
CA ASP A 119 10.98 1.40 11.14
C ASP A 119 10.86 -0.05 10.63
N HIS A 120 10.11 -0.26 9.53
CA HIS A 120 9.86 -1.53 8.87
C HIS A 120 9.18 -2.60 9.73
N ARG A 121 8.62 -2.26 10.91
CA ARG A 121 8.02 -3.26 11.79
C ARG A 121 6.85 -3.97 11.13
N PHE A 122 6.03 -3.25 10.37
CA PHE A 122 4.91 -3.88 9.67
C PHE A 122 5.37 -4.80 8.57
N LYS A 123 6.25 -4.31 7.71
CA LYS A 123 6.88 -5.10 6.66
C LYS A 123 7.53 -6.36 7.23
N GLU A 124 8.25 -6.29 8.35
CA GLU A 124 8.93 -7.45 8.93
C GLU A 124 7.95 -8.44 9.54
N SER A 125 6.94 -7.96 10.27
CA SER A 125 5.93 -8.83 10.88
C SER A 125 5.11 -9.63 9.86
N MET A 126 4.96 -9.07 8.66
CA MET A 126 4.25 -9.68 7.54
C MET A 126 5.19 -10.38 6.55
N ALA A 127 6.50 -10.21 6.69
CA ALA A 127 7.51 -10.56 5.70
C ALA A 127 7.09 -10.12 4.28
N MET A 128 6.68 -8.85 4.15
CA MET A 128 6.32 -8.27 2.86
C MET A 128 7.54 -8.16 1.93
N PRO A 129 7.34 -8.26 0.61
CA PRO A 129 8.43 -8.18 -0.34
C PRO A 129 8.99 -6.76 -0.45
N ASP A 130 10.31 -6.66 -0.57
CA ASP A 130 11.06 -5.41 -0.61
C ASP A 130 12.19 -5.46 -1.65
N PHE A 131 12.84 -4.32 -1.86
CA PHE A 131 14.09 -4.21 -2.61
C PHE A 131 14.93 -3.06 -2.03
N VAL A 132 16.20 -3.02 -2.43
CA VAL A 132 17.12 -1.94 -2.06
C VAL A 132 17.41 -1.07 -3.28
N ALA A 133 17.31 0.24 -3.11
CA ALA A 133 17.69 1.23 -4.11
C ALA A 133 18.32 2.44 -3.42
N ASP A 134 19.52 2.83 -3.82
CA ASP A 134 20.25 3.97 -3.25
C ASP A 134 20.32 3.91 -1.71
N ASP A 135 20.75 2.74 -1.20
CA ASP A 135 20.82 2.36 0.22
C ASP A 135 19.49 2.43 1.01
N MET A 136 18.37 2.73 0.34
CA MET A 136 17.04 2.68 0.94
C MET A 136 16.41 1.31 0.74
N ARG A 137 15.79 0.81 1.81
CA ARG A 137 14.94 -0.38 1.77
C ARG A 137 13.49 0.04 1.50
N LEU A 138 12.94 -0.43 0.39
CA LEU A 138 11.64 0.02 -0.12
C LEU A 138 10.72 -1.16 -0.39
N PHE A 139 9.41 -0.95 -0.27
CA PHE A 139 8.45 -2.02 -0.49
C PHE A 139 8.26 -2.28 -1.98
N LYS A 140 8.13 -3.55 -2.38
CA LYS A 140 7.59 -3.85 -3.71
C LYS A 140 6.11 -3.45 -3.73
N ARG A 141 5.66 -2.95 -4.88
CA ARG A 141 4.29 -2.49 -5.06
C ARG A 141 3.32 -3.67 -4.97
N LEU A 142 2.35 -3.57 -4.08
CA LEU A 142 1.25 -4.52 -3.94
C LEU A 142 0.03 -3.82 -3.36
N THR A 143 -1.14 -4.42 -3.53
CA THR A 143 -2.35 -3.92 -2.87
C THR A 143 -3.03 -5.04 -2.10
N MET A 144 -3.36 -4.80 -0.83
CA MET A 144 -4.03 -5.74 0.04
C MET A 144 -5.49 -5.32 0.23
N ILE A 145 -6.39 -6.29 0.15
CA ILE A 145 -7.74 -6.19 0.66
C ILE A 145 -7.79 -6.97 1.97
N ILE A 146 -8.19 -6.31 3.03
CA ILE A 146 -8.22 -6.81 4.40
C ILE A 146 -9.67 -6.76 4.88
N ASP A 147 -10.24 -7.90 5.26
CA ASP A 147 -11.56 -7.98 5.87
C ASP A 147 -11.39 -8.32 7.36
N ASP A 148 -11.80 -7.41 8.24
CA ASP A 148 -11.75 -7.57 9.71
C ASP A 148 -10.38 -8.07 10.22
N GLY A 149 -9.31 -7.39 9.78
CA GLY A 149 -7.94 -7.72 10.17
C GLY A 149 -7.34 -8.96 9.48
N ARG A 150 -8.03 -9.60 8.53
CA ARG A 150 -7.49 -10.70 7.71
C ARG A 150 -7.31 -10.28 6.26
N ILE A 151 -6.16 -10.56 5.66
CA ILE A 151 -5.93 -10.32 4.23
C ILE A 151 -6.78 -11.30 3.40
N SER A 152 -7.78 -10.79 2.68
CA SER A 152 -8.65 -11.58 1.78
C SER A 152 -8.06 -11.72 0.37
N LYS A 153 -7.31 -10.72 -0.08
CA LYS A 153 -6.71 -10.69 -1.42
C LYS A 153 -5.45 -9.84 -1.42
N VAL A 154 -4.46 -10.27 -2.20
CA VAL A 154 -3.32 -9.45 -2.59
C VAL A 154 -3.26 -9.34 -4.11
N PHE A 155 -3.10 -8.12 -4.59
CA PHE A 155 -2.76 -7.79 -5.98
C PHE A 155 -1.25 -7.67 -6.07
N TYR A 156 -0.65 -8.62 -6.77
CA TYR A 156 0.79 -8.64 -7.05
C TYR A 156 1.07 -9.55 -8.26
N PRO A 157 1.93 -9.12 -9.21
CA PRO A 157 2.47 -7.77 -9.33
C PRO A 157 1.37 -6.75 -9.69
N VAL A 158 1.64 -5.47 -9.44
CA VAL A 158 0.82 -4.34 -9.91
C VAL A 158 1.57 -3.65 -11.06
N ASP A 159 1.41 -4.17 -12.27
CA ASP A 159 2.18 -3.76 -13.45
C ASP A 159 1.70 -2.42 -14.04
N ALA A 160 0.42 -2.10 -13.88
CA ALA A 160 -0.20 -0.85 -14.30
C ALA A 160 -0.70 -0.07 -13.07
N PRO A 161 0.17 0.71 -12.39
CA PRO A 161 -0.21 1.38 -11.15
C PRO A 161 -1.38 2.35 -11.31
N ALA A 162 -1.55 2.95 -12.49
CA ALA A 162 -2.69 3.82 -12.79
C ALA A 162 -4.05 3.09 -12.85
N GLU A 163 -4.04 1.78 -13.06
CA GLU A 163 -5.24 0.92 -13.14
C GLU A 163 -5.52 0.17 -11.82
N ASP A 164 -4.65 0.32 -10.82
CA ASP A 164 -4.71 -0.48 -9.60
C ASP A 164 -6.03 -0.32 -8.84
N ALA A 165 -6.50 0.92 -8.66
CA ALA A 165 -7.77 1.15 -7.97
C ALA A 165 -8.97 0.60 -8.75
N GLU A 166 -8.92 0.59 -10.08
CA GLU A 166 -9.97 -0.02 -10.92
C GLU A 166 -9.99 -1.55 -10.75
N ASN A 167 -8.82 -2.19 -10.71
CA ASN A 167 -8.69 -3.62 -10.47
C ASN A 167 -9.24 -4.01 -9.09
N VAL A 168 -8.92 -3.21 -8.05
CA VAL A 168 -9.48 -3.37 -6.70
C VAL A 168 -10.99 -3.18 -6.71
N LEU A 169 -11.49 -2.13 -7.36
CA LEU A 169 -12.92 -1.83 -7.46
C LEU A 169 -13.70 -2.98 -8.12
N ARG A 170 -13.17 -3.53 -9.20
CA ARG A 170 -13.75 -4.69 -9.89
C ARG A 170 -13.83 -5.90 -8.97
N TRP A 171 -12.74 -6.23 -8.28
CA TRP A 171 -12.74 -7.34 -7.34
C TRP A 171 -13.73 -7.13 -6.20
N CYS A 172 -13.83 -5.92 -5.64
CA CYS A 172 -14.76 -5.61 -4.56
C CYS A 172 -16.23 -5.79 -5.01
N ARG A 173 -16.56 -5.41 -6.25
CA ARG A 173 -17.90 -5.63 -6.83
C ARG A 173 -18.23 -7.12 -6.97
N ASP A 174 -17.24 -7.94 -7.34
CA ASP A 174 -17.41 -9.38 -7.52
C ASP A 174 -17.38 -10.16 -6.18
N ASN A 175 -16.92 -9.54 -5.10
CA ASN A 175 -16.72 -10.17 -3.79
C ASN A 175 -17.35 -9.33 -2.68
N THR A 176 -18.66 -9.08 -2.78
CA THR A 176 -19.40 -8.32 -1.78
C THR A 176 -19.31 -8.99 -0.40
N ARG A 177 -19.16 -8.19 0.65
CA ARG A 177 -19.32 -8.68 2.02
C ARG A 177 -20.82 -8.88 2.26
N GLY A 178 -21.19 -10.09 2.71
CA GLY A 178 -22.57 -10.48 2.99
C GLY A 178 -23.13 -9.86 4.25
#